data_AF-A0A1T4PFP1-F1
#
_entry.id   AF-A0A1T4PFP1-F1
#
_cell.length_a   1.000
_cell.length_b   1.000
_cell.length_c   1.000
_cell.angle_alpha   90.00
_cell.angle_beta   90.00
_cell.angle_gamma   90.00
#
_symmetry.space_group_name_H-M   'P 1'
#
loop_
_entity.id
_entity.type
_entity.pdbx_description
1 polymer ?
#
loop_
_entity_poly.entity_id
_entity_poly.type
_entity_poly.pdbx_seq_one_letter_code
_entity_poly.pdbx_strand_id
1 'polypeptide(L)'
;MAIEKARHKQILEKMLEHYPSKIAKERKQHMVVIDPAAPDQHILADVSTIPGIMTNRGCTYAGCKGVVMGPIKNVLHITHGPIGCGFYTWNTRRNFATPEEGYDYFNHYCLSTDMQEKDIVFGGEKKLYQAIKEAYEIFKPKYIGIYATCPVGLIGDDIHSVAKKAEEELGVKVLAFSCEGYKGVSQSAGHHIANNGVITRVVGTQELENPTPFDINIFGEYNIGGDVWVIKPLLERIGYRVVSVFTGDAKYEDLARAHQAKLSILMCHRSINYSNQMMEQKYGVPWLKVNYIGIEATIRSLREMARFFDDPQLTANTEKVIAEELAVIQPQLEYYRQRLKGKKVMIFTGGSRSHHYQELCADLGMEVIMAGYQFAHRDDYEGRKIIPEIKPHPYHKTIDDYTFKLQPGHKPPFDEQFIERKKHELPDHLMNYEGMMVHMKEGAFVIDDLNHYETEFLIKEIKPDLFLSGIKDRYVTQKMGIPSRQLHSYDYSGPYTGFQGAIQFARDMDMAINNPLWKQITPPWASM
;
A
#
# COMPACT_ATOMS: atom_id res chain seq x y z
N MET A 1 -29.82 -13.82 2.79
CA MET A 1 -28.68 -13.61 3.71
C MET A 1 -28.36 -14.87 4.52
N ALA A 2 -29.20 -15.34 5.46
CA ALA A 2 -28.89 -16.54 6.26
C ALA A 2 -28.60 -17.83 5.44
N ILE A 3 -29.38 -18.09 4.38
CA ILE A 3 -29.19 -19.24 3.47
C ILE A 3 -27.87 -19.11 2.67
N GLU A 4 -27.52 -17.89 2.26
CA GLU A 4 -26.31 -17.60 1.48
C GLU A 4 -25.05 -17.75 2.34
N LYS A 5 -25.09 -17.27 3.59
CA LYS A 5 -24.03 -17.49 4.59
C LYS A 5 -23.77 -18.97 4.84
N ALA A 6 -24.83 -19.77 5.04
CA ALA A 6 -24.70 -21.22 5.24
C ALA A 6 -24.07 -21.89 4.01
N ARG A 7 -24.49 -21.51 2.80
CA ARG A 7 -23.90 -21.97 1.55
C ARG A 7 -22.41 -21.60 1.46
N HIS A 8 -22.04 -20.37 1.80
CA HIS A 8 -20.65 -19.93 1.73
C HIS A 8 -19.75 -20.65 2.73
N LYS A 9 -20.24 -20.93 3.95
CA LYS A 9 -19.53 -21.80 4.91
C LYS A 9 -19.29 -23.20 4.33
N GLN A 10 -20.30 -23.81 3.69
CA GLN A 10 -20.15 -25.12 3.02
C GLN A 10 -19.18 -25.09 1.84
N ILE A 11 -19.13 -23.99 1.07
CA ILE A 11 -18.15 -23.82 -0.02
C ILE A 11 -16.73 -23.84 0.54
N LEU A 12 -16.47 -23.13 1.65
CA LEU A 12 -15.15 -23.17 2.29
C LEU A 12 -14.79 -24.57 2.79
N GLU A 13 -15.72 -25.28 3.40
CA GLU A 13 -15.48 -26.65 3.88
C GLU A 13 -15.08 -27.58 2.73
N LYS A 14 -15.83 -27.58 1.62
CA LYS A 14 -15.50 -28.35 0.40
C LYS A 14 -14.15 -27.96 -0.20
N MET A 15 -13.83 -26.67 -0.20
CA MET A 15 -12.54 -26.18 -0.68
C MET A 15 -11.40 -26.78 0.15
N LEU A 16 -11.55 -26.82 1.47
CA LEU A 16 -10.54 -27.31 2.40
C LEU A 16 -10.38 -28.84 2.38
N GLU A 17 -11.39 -29.61 1.97
CA GLU A 17 -11.33 -31.08 1.83
C GLU A 17 -10.27 -31.56 0.83
N HIS A 18 -9.90 -30.73 -0.15
CA HIS A 18 -8.89 -31.07 -1.14
C HIS A 18 -7.45 -30.94 -0.61
N TYR A 19 -7.26 -30.29 0.54
CA TYR A 19 -5.95 -30.16 1.16
C TYR A 19 -5.62 -31.38 2.03
N PRO A 20 -4.32 -31.73 2.17
CA PRO A 20 -3.87 -32.59 3.25
C PRO A 20 -4.35 -32.03 4.60
N SER A 21 -4.74 -32.90 5.53
CA SER A 21 -5.39 -32.51 6.80
C SER A 21 -4.65 -31.42 7.59
N LYS A 22 -3.31 -31.46 7.61
CA LYS A 22 -2.48 -30.43 8.24
C LYS A 22 -2.66 -29.07 7.58
N ILE A 23 -2.60 -29.03 6.25
CA ILE A 23 -2.75 -27.80 5.46
C ILE A 23 -4.17 -27.27 5.56
N ALA A 24 -5.18 -28.15 5.52
CA ALA A 24 -6.59 -27.77 5.70
C ALA A 24 -6.82 -27.09 7.05
N LYS A 25 -6.27 -27.65 8.15
CA LYS A 25 -6.38 -27.09 9.50
C LYS A 25 -5.71 -25.72 9.63
N GLU A 26 -4.58 -25.52 8.97
CA GLU A 26 -3.87 -24.24 8.95
C GLU A 26 -4.63 -23.21 8.11
N ARG A 27 -4.92 -23.52 6.83
CA ARG A 27 -5.64 -22.64 5.90
C ARG A 27 -7.01 -22.23 6.41
N LYS A 28 -7.74 -23.08 7.14
CA LYS A 28 -9.03 -22.73 7.75
C LYS A 28 -8.95 -21.49 8.65
N GLN A 29 -7.82 -21.25 9.31
CA GLN A 29 -7.63 -20.10 10.21
C GLN A 29 -7.44 -18.79 9.43
N HIS A 30 -7.07 -18.85 8.15
CA HIS A 30 -6.92 -17.70 7.26
C HIS A 30 -8.22 -17.29 6.56
N MET A 31 -9.35 -17.90 6.94
CA MET A 31 -10.61 -17.76 6.20
C MET A 31 -11.76 -17.47 7.14
N VAL A 32 -12.54 -16.45 6.81
CA VAL A 32 -13.73 -16.05 7.53
C VAL A 32 -14.89 -15.86 6.54
N VAL A 33 -16.08 -16.33 6.91
CA VAL A 33 -17.34 -15.89 6.27
C VAL A 33 -17.98 -14.90 7.23
N ILE A 34 -18.19 -13.67 6.79
CA ILE A 34 -18.72 -12.60 7.64
C ILE A 34 -20.08 -12.98 8.20
N ASP A 35 -20.21 -12.88 9.52
CA ASP A 35 -21.37 -13.27 10.30
C ASP A 35 -21.53 -12.27 11.45
N PRO A 36 -22.27 -11.16 11.25
CA PRO A 36 -22.42 -10.11 12.26
C PRO A 36 -23.04 -10.58 13.58
N ALA A 37 -23.68 -11.75 13.58
CA ALA A 37 -24.25 -12.37 14.77
C ALA A 37 -23.24 -13.23 15.56
N ALA A 38 -22.07 -13.54 14.98
CA ALA A 38 -21.02 -14.28 15.67
C ALA A 38 -20.21 -13.33 16.56
N PRO A 39 -20.13 -13.58 17.87
CA PRO A 39 -19.20 -12.84 18.72
C PRO A 39 -17.77 -13.17 18.28
N ASP A 40 -17.01 -12.14 17.93
CA ASP A 40 -15.57 -12.17 17.64
C ASP A 40 -15.13 -13.10 16.50
N GLN A 41 -15.15 -12.55 15.28
CA GLN A 41 -14.59 -13.21 14.09
C GLN A 41 -13.12 -12.84 13.92
N HIS A 42 -12.22 -13.77 14.23
CA HIS A 42 -10.78 -13.59 14.09
C HIS A 42 -10.22 -14.27 12.84
N ILE A 43 -9.15 -13.71 12.30
CA ILE A 43 -8.40 -14.27 11.18
C ILE A 43 -6.93 -14.46 11.56
N LEU A 44 -6.31 -15.52 11.07
CA LEU A 44 -4.86 -15.66 11.08
C LEU A 44 -4.30 -14.94 9.85
N ALA A 45 -3.37 -14.01 10.10
CA ALA A 45 -2.72 -13.23 9.07
C ALA A 45 -1.26 -12.97 9.46
N ASP A 46 -0.44 -12.54 8.51
CA ASP A 46 0.99 -12.23 8.73
C ASP A 46 1.80 -13.40 9.35
N VAL A 47 1.54 -14.62 8.85
CA VAL A 47 2.33 -15.82 9.17
C VAL A 47 3.07 -16.32 7.93
N SER A 48 3.96 -17.29 8.12
CA SER A 48 4.76 -17.85 7.02
C SER A 48 3.90 -18.47 5.94
N THR A 49 4.27 -18.26 4.68
CA THR A 49 3.63 -18.91 3.54
C THR A 49 3.84 -20.41 3.59
N ILE A 50 2.77 -21.18 3.35
CA ILE A 50 2.85 -22.63 3.20
C ILE A 50 3.65 -22.99 1.93
N PRO A 51 4.77 -23.74 2.02
CA PRO A 51 5.58 -24.10 0.86
C PRO A 51 4.79 -24.87 -0.19
N GLY A 52 4.97 -24.52 -1.46
CA GLY A 52 4.33 -25.19 -2.60
C GLY A 52 2.89 -24.76 -2.88
N ILE A 53 2.28 -23.87 -2.08
CA ILE A 53 0.87 -23.51 -2.22
C ILE A 53 0.59 -22.49 -3.35
N MET A 54 1.63 -21.97 -4.01
CA MET A 54 1.53 -20.91 -5.04
C MET A 54 0.88 -19.61 -4.52
N THR A 55 1.57 -18.96 -3.58
CA THR A 55 1.20 -17.64 -3.04
C THR A 55 1.37 -16.52 -4.06
N ASN A 56 0.66 -15.42 -3.82
CA ASN A 56 0.85 -14.15 -4.52
C ASN A 56 1.90 -13.22 -3.86
N ARG A 57 2.43 -13.56 -2.67
CA ARG A 57 3.40 -12.75 -1.92
C ARG A 57 4.71 -12.53 -2.68
N GLY A 58 5.37 -11.42 -2.33
CA GLY A 58 6.75 -11.12 -2.69
C GLY A 58 7.66 -11.24 -1.47
N CYS A 59 8.76 -10.49 -1.48
CA CYS A 59 9.76 -10.53 -0.41
C CYS A 59 9.99 -9.16 0.25
N THR A 60 10.76 -9.16 1.33
CA THR A 60 11.15 -7.96 2.09
C THR A 60 11.86 -6.91 1.23
N TYR A 61 12.78 -7.31 0.35
CA TYR A 61 13.42 -6.37 -0.58
C TYR A 61 12.39 -5.62 -1.46
N ALA A 62 11.36 -6.32 -1.94
CA ALA A 62 10.30 -5.70 -2.74
C ALA A 62 9.51 -4.66 -1.93
N GLY A 63 9.19 -4.95 -0.66
CA GLY A 63 8.53 -3.98 0.22
C GLY A 63 9.41 -2.77 0.57
N CYS A 64 10.71 -2.98 0.76
CA CYS A 64 11.64 -1.90 1.11
C CYS A 64 12.00 -1.04 -0.11
N LYS A 65 12.76 -1.60 -1.06
CA LYS A 65 13.24 -0.90 -2.26
C LYS A 65 12.11 -0.66 -3.25
N GLY A 66 11.35 -1.70 -3.57
CA GLY A 66 10.35 -1.64 -4.65
C GLY A 66 9.09 -0.84 -4.31
N VAL A 67 8.70 -0.73 -3.03
CA VAL A 67 7.46 -0.07 -2.60
C VAL A 67 7.74 1.26 -1.90
N VAL A 68 8.46 1.27 -0.79
CA VAL A 68 8.60 2.48 0.05
C VAL A 68 9.69 3.42 -0.45
N MET A 69 10.89 2.91 -0.74
CA MET A 69 12.02 3.79 -1.04
C MET A 69 12.13 4.18 -2.51
N GLY A 70 11.81 3.26 -3.42
CA GLY A 70 11.94 3.45 -4.86
C GLY A 70 11.23 4.69 -5.44
N PRO A 71 10.04 5.08 -4.96
CA PRO A 71 9.36 6.28 -5.45
C PRO A 71 10.01 7.63 -5.11
N ILE A 72 11.04 7.66 -4.23
CA ILE A 72 11.74 8.90 -3.90
C ILE A 72 12.66 9.26 -5.07
N LYS A 73 12.26 10.28 -5.84
CA LYS A 73 12.72 10.50 -7.22
C LYS A 73 14.14 11.04 -7.35
N ASN A 74 14.67 11.71 -6.33
CA ASN A 74 16.01 12.29 -6.30
C ASN A 74 17.02 11.48 -5.46
N VAL A 75 16.66 10.26 -5.05
CA VAL A 75 17.59 9.31 -4.42
C VAL A 75 18.05 8.31 -5.47
N LEU A 76 19.36 8.13 -5.61
CA LEU A 76 19.91 7.14 -6.53
C LEU A 76 19.96 5.77 -5.85
N HIS A 77 19.11 4.85 -6.32
CA HIS A 77 18.87 3.55 -5.68
C HIS A 77 19.77 2.45 -6.25
N ILE A 78 20.66 1.87 -5.44
CA ILE A 78 21.56 0.77 -5.78
C ILE A 78 21.11 -0.52 -5.10
N THR A 79 20.76 -1.52 -5.89
CA THR A 79 20.51 -2.89 -5.42
C THR A 79 21.84 -3.61 -5.19
N HIS A 80 22.15 -3.99 -3.95
CA HIS A 80 23.32 -4.80 -3.66
C HIS A 80 22.95 -6.29 -3.74
N GLY A 81 23.20 -6.88 -4.89
CA GLY A 81 22.76 -8.24 -5.21
C GLY A 81 23.11 -8.69 -6.61
N PRO A 82 22.81 -9.96 -6.96
CA PRO A 82 22.74 -10.41 -8.34
C PRO A 82 21.70 -9.61 -9.14
N ILE A 83 21.82 -9.61 -10.48
CA ILE A 83 21.05 -8.71 -11.34
C ILE A 83 19.53 -8.78 -11.21
N GLY A 84 18.97 -9.96 -10.89
CA GLY A 84 17.53 -10.20 -10.90
C GLY A 84 16.73 -9.25 -9.99
N CYS A 85 17.20 -9.01 -8.77
CA CYS A 85 16.51 -8.12 -7.83
C CYS A 85 16.42 -6.67 -8.35
N GLY A 86 17.46 -6.20 -9.04
CA GLY A 86 17.43 -4.91 -9.72
C GLY A 86 16.42 -4.93 -10.87
N PHE A 87 16.63 -5.85 -11.82
CA PHE A 87 15.83 -5.98 -13.04
C PHE A 87 14.32 -6.05 -12.78
N TYR A 88 13.86 -6.90 -11.86
CA TYR A 88 12.43 -7.06 -11.58
C TYR A 88 11.79 -5.87 -10.82
N THR A 89 12.58 -4.87 -10.43
CA THR A 89 12.10 -3.60 -9.87
C THR A 89 12.31 -2.41 -10.79
N TRP A 90 12.73 -2.63 -12.03
CA TRP A 90 12.91 -1.57 -13.00
C TRP A 90 11.57 -1.22 -13.66
N ASN A 91 10.90 -0.19 -13.13
CA ASN A 91 9.62 0.34 -13.64
C ASN A 91 8.47 -0.70 -13.73
N THR A 92 8.59 -1.84 -13.05
CA THR A 92 7.51 -2.85 -12.96
C THR A 92 6.36 -2.38 -12.07
N ARG A 93 6.63 -1.43 -11.16
CA ARG A 93 5.65 -0.71 -10.35
C ARG A 93 5.53 0.73 -10.88
N ARG A 94 4.29 1.17 -11.11
CA ARG A 94 3.98 2.44 -11.81
C ARG A 94 3.93 3.65 -10.87
N ASN A 95 4.88 3.77 -9.95
CA ASN A 95 5.02 4.98 -9.13
C ASN A 95 5.54 6.13 -10.00
N PHE A 96 4.61 6.94 -10.51
CA PHE A 96 4.94 8.04 -11.40
C PHE A 96 5.58 9.19 -10.61
N ALA A 97 6.47 9.93 -11.27
CA ALA A 97 7.16 11.07 -10.72
C ALA A 97 7.55 12.02 -11.86
N THR A 98 7.53 13.33 -11.62
CA THR A 98 8.00 14.32 -12.59
C THR A 98 9.33 14.95 -12.14
N PRO A 99 10.22 15.31 -13.09
CA PRO A 99 11.40 16.11 -12.77
C PRO A 99 10.98 17.47 -12.18
N GLU A 100 11.81 18.01 -11.30
CA GLU A 100 11.62 19.30 -10.64
C GLU A 100 12.92 20.10 -10.77
N GLU A 101 12.83 21.37 -11.15
CA GLU A 101 14.01 22.21 -11.35
C GLU A 101 14.82 22.33 -10.06
N GLY A 102 16.15 22.22 -10.17
CA GLY A 102 17.07 22.28 -9.02
C GLY A 102 17.22 20.98 -8.23
N TYR A 103 16.51 19.90 -8.60
CA TYR A 103 16.60 18.59 -7.96
C TYR A 103 17.00 17.49 -8.95
N ASP A 104 17.71 16.48 -8.44
CA ASP A 104 18.05 15.29 -9.21
C ASP A 104 16.79 14.47 -9.56
N TYR A 105 16.84 13.68 -10.64
CA TYR A 105 15.74 12.81 -11.06
C TYR A 105 16.24 11.47 -11.60
N PHE A 106 16.00 10.40 -10.84
CA PHE A 106 16.54 9.06 -11.09
C PHE A 106 15.49 7.97 -11.34
N ASN A 107 14.20 8.32 -11.43
CA ASN A 107 13.08 7.36 -11.46
C ASN A 107 13.17 6.33 -12.61
N HIS A 108 13.88 6.64 -13.70
CA HIS A 108 14.05 5.74 -14.85
C HIS A 108 15.29 4.84 -14.79
N TYR A 109 16.15 5.00 -13.79
CA TYR A 109 17.38 4.22 -13.65
C TYR A 109 17.18 3.01 -12.74
N CYS A 110 17.93 1.96 -13.01
CA CYS A 110 18.03 0.79 -12.15
C CYS A 110 19.50 0.42 -11.98
N LEU A 111 20.07 0.71 -10.81
CA LEU A 111 21.45 0.38 -10.50
C LEU A 111 21.51 -0.90 -9.68
N SER A 112 22.52 -1.72 -9.97
CA SER A 112 22.82 -2.94 -9.22
C SER A 112 24.32 -3.15 -9.18
N THR A 113 24.82 -3.77 -8.11
CA THR A 113 26.21 -4.24 -8.05
C THR A 113 26.44 -5.49 -8.90
N ASP A 114 25.38 -6.11 -9.44
CA ASP A 114 25.41 -7.31 -10.26
C ASP A 114 26.38 -8.37 -9.71
N MET A 115 26.13 -8.82 -8.48
CA MET A 115 27.02 -9.73 -7.77
C MET A 115 27.25 -11.01 -8.57
N GLN A 116 28.52 -11.36 -8.73
CA GLN A 116 29.01 -12.57 -9.38
C GLN A 116 29.46 -13.58 -8.33
N GLU A 117 29.78 -14.80 -8.75
CA GLU A 117 30.25 -15.87 -7.85
C GLU A 117 31.43 -15.45 -6.97
N LYS A 118 32.40 -14.71 -7.51
CA LYS A 118 33.53 -14.18 -6.72
C LYS A 118 33.08 -13.28 -5.56
N ASP A 119 32.00 -12.53 -5.74
CA ASP A 119 31.46 -11.62 -4.73
C ASP A 119 30.73 -12.42 -3.65
N ILE A 120 30.16 -13.58 -4.01
CA ILE A 120 29.58 -14.54 -3.05
C ILE A 120 30.67 -15.22 -2.21
N VAL A 121 31.79 -15.60 -2.83
CA VAL A 121 32.88 -16.33 -2.15
C VAL A 121 33.73 -15.42 -1.28
N PHE A 122 34.04 -14.20 -1.76
CA PHE A 122 35.04 -13.32 -1.12
C PHE A 122 34.44 -12.04 -0.53
N GLY A 123 33.12 -11.88 -0.54
CA GLY A 123 32.43 -10.68 -0.09
C GLY A 123 32.23 -9.65 -1.21
N GLY A 124 31.13 -8.90 -1.11
CA GLY A 124 30.69 -7.90 -2.10
C GLY A 124 31.01 -6.46 -1.72
N GLU A 125 31.47 -6.18 -0.50
CA GLU A 125 31.68 -4.81 0.03
C GLU A 125 32.57 -3.93 -0.85
N LYS A 126 33.70 -4.47 -1.34
CA LYS A 126 34.62 -3.71 -2.22
C LYS A 126 33.95 -3.32 -3.53
N LYS A 127 33.13 -4.22 -4.08
CA LYS A 127 32.38 -3.96 -5.32
C LYS A 127 31.24 -2.97 -5.08
N LEU A 128 30.55 -3.07 -3.94
CA LEU A 128 29.56 -2.08 -3.53
C LEU A 128 30.17 -0.69 -3.41
N TYR A 129 31.31 -0.58 -2.71
CA TYR A 129 32.01 0.70 -2.56
C TYR A 129 32.40 1.31 -3.92
N GLN A 130 32.96 0.48 -4.81
CA GLN A 130 33.31 0.90 -6.15
C GLN A 130 32.07 1.35 -6.96
N ALA A 131 30.96 0.63 -6.88
CA ALA A 131 29.71 1.00 -7.54
C ALA A 131 29.15 2.34 -7.02
N ILE A 132 29.28 2.62 -5.71
CA ILE A 132 28.90 3.93 -5.14
C ILE A 132 29.76 5.05 -5.71
N LYS A 133 31.08 4.84 -5.82
CA LYS A 133 32.00 5.82 -6.41
C LYS A 133 31.69 6.09 -7.89
N GLU A 134 31.50 5.04 -8.68
CA GLU A 134 31.13 5.17 -10.10
C GLU A 134 29.79 5.89 -10.26
N ALA A 135 28.79 5.53 -9.45
CA ALA A 135 27.50 6.20 -9.43
C ALA A 135 27.64 7.69 -9.06
N TYR A 136 28.48 8.02 -8.08
CA TYR A 136 28.77 9.40 -7.73
C TYR A 136 29.50 10.17 -8.84
N GLU A 137 30.46 9.54 -9.52
CA GLU A 137 31.20 10.16 -10.61
C GLU A 137 30.31 10.45 -11.84
N ILE A 138 29.39 9.54 -12.16
CA ILE A 138 28.49 9.66 -13.32
C ILE A 138 27.32 10.60 -13.03
N PHE A 139 26.62 10.41 -11.91
CA PHE A 139 25.34 11.06 -11.65
C PHE A 139 25.46 12.27 -10.71
N LYS A 140 26.54 12.37 -9.93
CA LYS A 140 26.72 13.39 -8.88
C LYS A 140 25.51 13.53 -7.93
N PRO A 141 24.90 12.43 -7.46
CA PRO A 141 23.69 12.48 -6.66
C PRO A 141 23.98 13.07 -5.28
N LYS A 142 23.01 13.80 -4.70
CA LYS A 142 23.08 14.21 -3.29
C LYS A 142 22.76 13.07 -2.31
N TYR A 143 21.96 12.10 -2.76
CA TYR A 143 21.43 11.02 -1.93
C TYR A 143 21.55 9.67 -2.66
N ILE A 144 22.07 8.66 -1.96
CA ILE A 144 22.20 7.28 -2.45
C ILE A 144 21.47 6.34 -1.49
N GLY A 145 20.73 5.36 -2.01
CA GLY A 145 20.12 4.27 -1.24
C GLY A 145 20.75 2.93 -1.61
N ILE A 146 21.13 2.12 -0.63
CA ILE A 146 21.69 0.78 -0.79
C ILE A 146 20.72 -0.24 -0.21
N TYR A 147 20.39 -1.26 -0.99
CA TYR A 147 19.38 -2.26 -0.63
C TYR A 147 19.96 -3.66 -0.66
N ALA A 148 20.01 -4.32 0.51
CA ALA A 148 20.45 -5.69 0.62
C ALA A 148 19.49 -6.66 -0.09
N THR A 149 20.05 -7.65 -0.76
CA THR A 149 19.32 -8.81 -1.31
C THR A 149 19.68 -10.07 -0.53
N CYS A 150 19.04 -11.21 -0.83
CA CYS A 150 19.22 -12.46 -0.08
C CYS A 150 20.68 -12.84 0.26
N PRO A 151 21.65 -12.82 -0.67
CA PRO A 151 23.01 -13.27 -0.34
C PRO A 151 23.75 -12.35 0.63
N VAL A 152 23.43 -11.05 0.68
CA VAL A 152 24.22 -10.04 1.42
C VAL A 152 24.39 -10.40 2.89
N GLY A 153 23.27 -10.66 3.59
CA GLY A 153 23.30 -11.05 5.00
C GLY A 153 23.90 -12.44 5.27
N LEU A 154 23.98 -13.31 4.25
CA LEU A 154 24.53 -14.66 4.39
C LEU A 154 26.04 -14.70 4.17
N ILE A 155 26.58 -13.83 3.31
CA ILE A 155 28.03 -13.72 3.07
C ILE A 155 28.73 -12.80 4.07
N GLY A 156 27.96 -12.09 4.90
CA GLY A 156 28.48 -11.25 5.99
C GLY A 156 28.88 -9.83 5.59
N ASP A 157 28.42 -9.34 4.44
CA ASP A 157 28.70 -7.98 3.98
C ASP A 157 28.03 -6.93 4.90
N ASP A 158 28.82 -6.01 5.45
CA ASP A 158 28.34 -4.88 6.24
C ASP A 158 28.11 -3.63 5.37
N ILE A 159 26.95 -3.60 4.73
CA ILE A 159 26.54 -2.48 3.89
C ILE A 159 26.41 -1.14 4.65
N HIS A 160 26.22 -1.15 5.97
CA HIS A 160 26.09 0.08 6.76
C HIS A 160 27.46 0.72 6.99
N SER A 161 28.48 -0.10 7.26
CA SER A 161 29.87 0.36 7.32
C SER A 161 30.36 0.90 5.99
N VAL A 162 30.02 0.23 4.87
CA VAL A 162 30.33 0.72 3.51
C VAL A 162 29.63 2.05 3.23
N ALA A 163 28.35 2.19 3.59
CA ALA A 163 27.60 3.43 3.44
C ALA A 163 28.24 4.58 4.21
N LYS A 164 28.56 4.37 5.49
CA LYS A 164 29.20 5.39 6.35
C LYS A 164 30.53 5.86 5.76
N LYS A 165 31.37 4.92 5.31
CA LYS A 165 32.64 5.25 4.65
C LYS A 165 32.44 6.11 3.40
N ALA A 166 31.44 5.77 2.57
CA ALA A 166 31.13 6.54 1.37
C ALA A 166 30.57 7.94 1.71
N GLU A 167 29.77 8.10 2.76
CA GLU A 167 29.33 9.42 3.24
C GLU A 167 30.54 10.29 3.63
N GLU A 168 31.49 9.72 4.39
CA GLU A 168 32.70 10.42 4.85
C GLU A 168 33.64 10.84 3.70
N GLU A 169 33.85 9.97 2.69
CA GLU A 169 34.77 10.26 1.57
C GLU A 169 34.14 11.14 0.49
N LEU A 170 32.84 10.99 0.19
CA LEU A 170 32.20 11.63 -0.96
C LEU A 170 31.35 12.86 -0.58
N GLY A 171 31.05 13.06 0.69
CA GLY A 171 30.24 14.19 1.17
C GLY A 171 28.78 14.15 0.74
N VAL A 172 28.25 12.95 0.44
CA VAL A 172 26.84 12.71 0.09
C VAL A 172 26.15 11.92 1.18
N LYS A 173 24.81 11.91 1.19
CA LYS A 173 24.04 11.06 2.11
C LYS A 173 23.88 9.66 1.51
N VAL A 174 24.21 8.62 2.28
CA VAL A 174 24.10 7.21 1.85
C VAL A 174 23.26 6.44 2.87
N LEU A 175 22.10 5.98 2.45
CA LEU A 175 21.17 5.21 3.28
C LEU A 175 21.32 3.72 2.98
N ALA A 176 21.62 2.90 3.99
CA ALA A 176 21.69 1.44 3.84
C ALA A 176 20.49 0.73 4.49
N PHE A 177 19.89 -0.23 3.78
CA PHE A 177 18.74 -1.01 4.23
C PHE A 177 19.03 -2.51 4.14
N SER A 178 19.08 -3.17 5.31
CA SER A 178 19.20 -4.63 5.42
C SER A 178 17.85 -5.30 5.18
N CYS A 179 17.39 -5.26 3.94
CA CYS A 179 16.08 -5.76 3.49
C CYS A 179 16.18 -7.09 2.73
N GLU A 180 17.04 -8.00 3.18
CA GLU A 180 17.23 -9.32 2.58
C GLU A 180 15.89 -10.06 2.43
N GLY A 181 15.69 -10.71 1.29
CA GLY A 181 14.37 -11.22 0.89
C GLY A 181 13.76 -12.27 1.82
N TYR A 182 14.57 -12.95 2.62
CA TYR A 182 14.14 -13.99 3.57
C TYR A 182 13.70 -13.43 4.93
N LYS A 183 13.92 -12.14 5.23
CA LYS A 183 13.45 -11.54 6.49
C LYS A 183 11.94 -11.46 6.50
N GLY A 184 11.32 -11.61 7.67
CA GLY A 184 9.87 -11.66 7.79
C GLY A 184 9.23 -12.75 6.93
N VAL A 185 7.97 -12.54 6.54
CA VAL A 185 7.19 -13.52 5.78
C VAL A 185 6.65 -12.96 4.45
N SER A 186 6.87 -11.68 4.18
CA SER A 186 6.26 -10.96 3.05
C SER A 186 6.90 -9.59 2.82
N GLN A 187 6.34 -8.81 1.89
CA GLN A 187 6.69 -7.39 1.70
C GLN A 187 6.51 -6.53 2.96
N SER A 188 5.69 -6.96 3.93
CA SER A 188 5.39 -6.18 5.14
C SER A 188 6.65 -5.84 5.95
N ALA A 189 7.55 -6.82 6.13
CA ALA A 189 8.84 -6.61 6.79
C ALA A 189 9.70 -5.56 6.07
N GLY A 190 9.63 -5.53 4.74
CA GLY A 190 10.29 -4.53 3.92
C GLY A 190 9.78 -3.12 4.17
N HIS A 191 8.47 -2.98 4.36
CA HIS A 191 7.88 -1.71 4.76
C HIS A 191 8.46 -1.26 6.10
N HIS A 192 8.45 -2.12 7.12
CA HIS A 192 8.96 -1.79 8.44
C HIS A 192 10.43 -1.31 8.40
N ILE A 193 11.31 -2.06 7.73
CA ILE A 193 12.74 -1.71 7.59
C ILE A 193 12.91 -0.35 6.90
N ALA A 194 12.14 -0.07 5.85
CA ALA A 194 12.19 1.23 5.18
C ALA A 194 11.71 2.37 6.09
N ASN A 195 10.58 2.19 6.79
CA ASN A 195 10.02 3.17 7.72
C ASN A 195 11.02 3.53 8.82
N ASN A 196 11.68 2.53 9.40
CA ASN A 196 12.73 2.72 10.40
C ASN A 196 13.86 3.61 9.87
N GLY A 197 14.40 3.27 8.70
CA GLY A 197 15.48 4.05 8.09
C GLY A 197 15.07 5.49 7.78
N VAL A 198 13.87 5.71 7.25
CA VAL A 198 13.37 7.06 6.94
C VAL A 198 13.19 7.90 8.21
N ILE A 199 12.54 7.37 9.24
CA ILE A 199 12.26 8.15 10.46
C ILE A 199 13.53 8.42 11.29
N THR A 200 14.44 7.45 11.34
CA THR A 200 15.65 7.59 12.16
C THR A 200 16.74 8.41 11.50
N ARG A 201 16.82 8.43 10.16
CA ARG A 201 17.96 9.01 9.42
C ARG A 201 17.61 10.16 8.49
N VAL A 202 16.33 10.36 8.17
CA VAL A 202 15.88 11.37 7.19
C VAL A 202 14.98 12.43 7.84
N VAL A 203 13.88 12.00 8.46
CA VAL A 203 12.90 12.94 9.03
C VAL A 203 13.52 13.75 10.18
N GLY A 204 13.29 15.07 10.16
CA GLY A 204 13.83 16.00 11.15
C GLY A 204 15.24 16.49 10.84
N THR A 205 15.77 16.24 9.64
CA THR A 205 17.12 16.69 9.24
C THR A 205 17.12 18.02 8.49
N GLN A 206 15.95 18.55 8.12
CA GLN A 206 15.78 19.83 7.47
C GLN A 206 14.54 20.55 8.02
N GLU A 207 14.58 21.88 7.98
CA GLU A 207 13.49 22.74 8.43
C GLU A 207 12.59 23.19 7.27
N LEU A 208 11.31 23.32 7.56
CA LEU A 208 10.27 23.77 6.64
C LEU A 208 10.27 25.29 6.59
N GLU A 209 10.37 25.82 5.38
CA GLU A 209 10.27 27.26 5.16
C GLU A 209 8.82 27.72 5.25
N ASN A 210 8.60 28.82 5.98
CA ASN A 210 7.30 29.48 6.14
C ASN A 210 6.18 28.49 6.53
N PRO A 211 6.26 27.84 7.71
CA PRO A 211 5.23 26.92 8.18
C PRO A 211 3.85 27.57 8.21
N THR A 212 2.81 26.84 7.79
CA THR A 212 1.42 27.29 7.80
C THR A 212 0.59 26.48 8.81
N PRO A 213 -0.59 26.99 9.23
CA PRO A 213 -1.51 26.25 10.08
C PRO A 213 -2.08 24.96 9.45
N PHE A 214 -2.00 24.81 8.12
CA PHE A 214 -2.64 23.73 7.35
C PHE A 214 -1.62 22.87 6.59
N ASP A 215 -0.40 22.79 7.12
CA ASP A 215 0.65 21.91 6.63
C ASP A 215 0.30 20.45 6.94
N ILE A 216 0.24 19.60 5.91
CA ILE A 216 -0.10 18.18 6.06
C ILE A 216 0.90 17.27 5.34
N ASN A 217 0.99 16.02 5.79
CA ASN A 217 1.66 14.95 5.06
C ASN A 217 0.65 13.96 4.48
N ILE A 218 0.95 13.35 3.32
CA ILE A 218 0.20 12.22 2.77
C ILE A 218 0.98 10.93 2.98
N PHE A 219 0.50 10.07 3.87
CA PHE A 219 1.17 8.85 4.27
C PHE A 219 0.59 7.62 3.56
N GLY A 220 1.49 6.77 3.04
CA GLY A 220 1.11 5.50 2.41
C GLY A 220 0.46 5.70 1.04
N GLU A 221 0.94 6.67 0.26
CA GLU A 221 0.52 6.93 -1.11
C GLU A 221 1.75 7.03 -2.01
N TYR A 222 1.72 6.34 -3.13
CA TYR A 222 2.90 6.05 -3.96
C TYR A 222 2.79 6.55 -5.40
N ASN A 223 1.77 7.36 -5.69
CA ASN A 223 1.50 7.95 -6.99
C ASN A 223 1.37 6.91 -8.11
N ILE A 224 0.68 5.80 -7.83
CA ILE A 224 0.47 4.76 -8.84
C ILE A 224 -0.38 5.33 -9.96
N GLY A 225 0.15 5.37 -11.18
CA GLY A 225 -0.58 5.90 -12.33
C GLY A 225 -1.02 7.37 -12.18
N GLY A 226 -0.37 8.15 -11.32
CA GLY A 226 -0.71 9.56 -11.11
C GLY A 226 -1.71 9.84 -9.99
N ASP A 227 -2.00 8.90 -9.08
CA ASP A 227 -2.98 9.11 -8.00
C ASP A 227 -2.67 10.38 -7.15
N VAL A 228 -1.40 10.65 -6.81
CA VAL A 228 -1.02 11.86 -6.05
C VAL A 228 -1.33 13.14 -6.83
N TRP A 229 -1.16 13.11 -8.15
CA TRP A 229 -1.39 14.27 -9.02
C TRP A 229 -2.86 14.65 -9.14
N VAL A 230 -3.78 13.77 -8.73
CA VAL A 230 -5.20 14.11 -8.59
C VAL A 230 -5.50 14.66 -7.21
N ILE A 231 -5.02 13.98 -6.15
CA ILE A 231 -5.41 14.34 -4.79
C ILE A 231 -4.69 15.58 -4.25
N LYS A 232 -3.42 15.79 -4.59
CA LYS A 232 -2.65 16.93 -4.10
C LYS A 232 -3.27 18.27 -4.54
N PRO A 233 -3.59 18.50 -5.84
CA PRO A 233 -4.27 19.73 -6.25
C PRO A 233 -5.65 19.91 -5.62
N LEU A 234 -6.38 18.82 -5.35
CA LEU A 234 -7.66 18.87 -4.67
C LEU A 234 -7.51 19.43 -3.24
N LEU A 235 -6.52 18.94 -2.48
CA LEU A 235 -6.22 19.41 -1.13
C LEU A 235 -5.69 20.85 -1.13
N GLU A 236 -4.86 21.22 -2.11
CA GLU A 236 -4.33 22.58 -2.25
C GLU A 236 -5.43 23.60 -2.59
N ARG A 237 -6.42 23.23 -3.43
CA ARG A 237 -7.61 24.06 -3.71
C ARG A 237 -8.47 24.33 -2.47
N ILE A 238 -8.47 23.41 -1.51
CA ILE A 238 -9.19 23.59 -0.24
C ILE A 238 -8.44 24.57 0.69
N GLY A 239 -7.11 24.58 0.63
CA GLY A 239 -6.25 25.46 1.42
C GLY A 239 -5.18 24.73 2.22
N TYR A 240 -5.01 23.42 2.04
CA TYR A 240 -3.92 22.67 2.64
C TYR A 240 -2.60 22.92 1.90
N ARG A 241 -1.48 22.84 2.62
CA ARG A 241 -0.15 22.71 2.01
C ARG A 241 0.39 21.31 2.24
N VAL A 242 0.60 20.56 1.16
CA VAL A 242 1.20 19.22 1.25
C VAL A 242 2.71 19.36 1.41
N VAL A 243 3.22 19.13 2.63
CA VAL A 243 4.65 19.17 2.97
C VAL A 243 5.38 17.99 2.37
N SER A 244 4.80 16.80 2.50
CA SER A 244 5.41 15.57 2.03
C SER A 244 4.38 14.54 1.62
N VAL A 245 4.80 13.67 0.71
CA VAL A 245 4.10 12.45 0.35
C VAL A 245 5.04 11.29 0.66
N PHE A 246 4.55 10.24 1.29
CA PHE A 246 5.30 9.03 1.60
C PHE A 246 4.81 7.88 0.70
N THR A 247 5.41 7.67 -0.48
CA THR A 247 6.56 8.39 -1.09
C THR A 247 6.36 8.77 -2.55
N GLY A 248 5.14 8.70 -3.07
CA GLY A 248 4.85 8.97 -4.48
C GLY A 248 5.27 10.37 -4.95
N ASP A 249 6.11 10.45 -5.97
CA ASP A 249 6.67 11.69 -6.54
C ASP A 249 7.44 12.58 -5.54
N ALA A 250 7.83 12.02 -4.39
CA ALA A 250 8.52 12.75 -3.34
C ALA A 250 10.01 12.93 -3.65
N LYS A 251 10.59 14.02 -3.14
CA LYS A 251 12.04 14.18 -2.99
C LYS A 251 12.47 13.96 -1.55
N TYR A 252 13.74 13.63 -1.32
CA TYR A 252 14.33 13.42 0.00
C TYR A 252 14.00 14.56 0.97
N GLU A 253 14.08 15.80 0.49
CA GLU A 253 13.87 17.02 1.25
C GLU A 253 12.43 17.14 1.76
N ASP A 254 11.45 16.62 1.03
CA ASP A 254 10.05 16.60 1.49
C ASP A 254 9.93 15.71 2.72
N LEU A 255 10.53 14.51 2.68
CA LEU A 255 10.57 13.58 3.81
C LEU A 255 11.34 14.19 4.99
N ALA A 256 12.48 14.84 4.73
CA ALA A 256 13.31 15.45 5.76
C ALA A 256 12.55 16.49 6.60
N ARG A 257 11.63 17.22 5.97
CA ARG A 257 10.81 18.29 6.58
C ARG A 257 9.46 17.82 7.13
N ALA A 258 9.08 16.56 6.90
CA ALA A 258 7.76 16.01 7.22
C ALA A 258 7.33 16.19 8.70
N HIS A 259 8.29 16.29 9.62
CA HIS A 259 8.04 16.46 11.05
C HIS A 259 7.38 17.78 11.46
N GLN A 260 7.34 18.79 10.57
CA GLN A 260 6.74 20.09 10.87
C GLN A 260 5.28 20.24 10.40
N ALA A 261 4.74 19.20 9.75
CA ALA A 261 3.32 19.14 9.45
C ALA A 261 2.45 19.14 10.71
N LYS A 262 1.21 19.56 10.56
CA LYS A 262 0.20 19.57 11.63
C LYS A 262 -0.58 18.27 11.69
N LEU A 263 -0.77 17.61 10.55
CA LEU A 263 -1.50 16.34 10.45
C LEU A 263 -0.88 15.44 9.37
N SER A 264 -0.74 14.15 9.65
CA SER A 264 -0.47 13.13 8.63
C SER A 264 -1.77 12.42 8.23
N ILE A 265 -2.19 12.54 6.98
CA ILE A 265 -3.35 11.80 6.47
C ILE A 265 -2.89 10.44 5.91
N LEU A 266 -3.54 9.37 6.35
CA LEU A 266 -3.09 7.99 6.15
C LEU A 266 -3.98 7.24 5.13
N MET A 267 -3.42 7.01 3.94
CA MET A 267 -4.00 6.14 2.91
C MET A 267 -3.72 4.67 3.23
N CYS A 268 -2.56 4.14 2.82
CA CYS A 268 -2.19 2.74 3.07
C CYS A 268 -1.69 2.54 4.51
N HIS A 269 -2.55 1.98 5.38
CA HIS A 269 -2.19 1.71 6.78
C HIS A 269 -1.00 0.76 6.90
N ARG A 270 -1.07 -0.45 6.32
CA ARG A 270 -0.07 -1.51 6.47
C ARG A 270 1.36 -1.08 6.17
N SER A 271 1.58 -0.26 5.15
CA SER A 271 2.94 0.08 4.70
C SER A 271 3.61 1.19 5.49
N ILE A 272 2.84 1.99 6.24
CA ILE A 272 3.36 3.23 6.83
C ILE A 272 2.90 3.46 8.28
N ASN A 273 2.10 2.56 8.86
CA ASN A 273 1.65 2.70 10.25
C ASN A 273 2.83 2.76 11.24
N TYR A 274 3.96 2.10 10.92
CA TYR A 274 5.21 2.20 11.67
C TYR A 274 5.71 3.66 11.72
N SER A 275 5.89 4.31 10.56
CA SER A 275 6.29 5.72 10.51
C SER A 275 5.26 6.63 11.14
N ASN A 276 3.96 6.38 10.98
CA ASN A 276 2.94 7.20 11.66
C ASN A 276 3.07 7.15 13.18
N GLN A 277 3.20 5.94 13.75
CA GLN A 277 3.39 5.78 15.18
C GLN A 277 4.68 6.45 15.66
N MET A 278 5.77 6.31 14.90
CA MET A 278 7.02 6.98 15.25
C MET A 278 6.94 8.51 15.12
N MET A 279 6.20 9.04 14.14
CA MET A 279 5.96 10.48 13.97
C MET A 279 5.13 11.05 15.12
N GLU A 280 4.09 10.33 15.52
CA GLU A 280 3.26 10.65 16.69
C GLU A 280 4.13 10.67 17.96
N GLN A 281 4.91 9.62 18.21
CA GLN A 281 5.74 9.51 19.41
C GLN A 281 6.88 10.53 19.45
N LYS A 282 7.59 10.73 18.34
CA LYS A 282 8.81 11.55 18.28
C LYS A 282 8.51 13.03 18.08
N TYR A 283 7.46 13.38 17.34
CA TYR A 283 7.15 14.76 16.95
C TYR A 283 5.76 15.21 17.40
N GLY A 284 4.92 14.33 17.94
CA GLY A 284 3.55 14.68 18.34
C GLY A 284 2.62 14.93 17.17
N VAL A 285 3.00 14.58 15.93
CA VAL A 285 2.16 14.80 14.74
C VAL A 285 1.05 13.73 14.73
N PRO A 286 -0.23 14.11 14.91
CA PRO A 286 -1.33 13.17 14.85
C PRO A 286 -1.54 12.68 13.42
N TRP A 287 -2.31 11.60 13.28
CA TRP A 287 -2.66 11.06 11.98
C TRP A 287 -4.13 10.70 11.86
N LEU A 288 -4.69 10.90 10.67
CA LEU A 288 -6.10 10.64 10.36
C LEU A 288 -6.18 9.60 9.24
N LYS A 289 -6.88 8.48 9.46
CA LYS A 289 -7.16 7.50 8.41
C LYS A 289 -8.09 8.11 7.37
N VAL A 290 -7.67 8.10 6.11
CA VAL A 290 -8.46 8.62 4.97
C VAL A 290 -8.56 7.58 3.87
N ASN A 291 -9.53 7.75 2.97
CA ASN A 291 -9.65 6.97 1.74
C ASN A 291 -10.11 7.88 0.58
N TYR A 292 -9.23 8.11 -0.39
CA TYR A 292 -9.55 8.87 -1.60
C TYR A 292 -9.94 7.98 -2.80
N ILE A 293 -10.15 6.69 -2.58
CA ILE A 293 -10.64 5.76 -3.60
C ILE A 293 -12.14 5.55 -3.38
N GLY A 294 -12.95 6.11 -4.27
CA GLY A 294 -14.40 6.20 -4.08
C GLY A 294 -14.84 7.65 -3.92
N ILE A 295 -16.03 7.97 -4.41
CA ILE A 295 -16.65 9.30 -4.34
C ILE A 295 -17.05 9.59 -2.91
N GLU A 296 -17.86 8.72 -2.30
CA GLU A 296 -18.31 8.89 -0.92
C GLU A 296 -17.15 8.83 0.08
N ALA A 297 -16.19 7.94 -0.18
CA ALA A 297 -14.95 7.84 0.60
C ALA A 297 -14.14 9.14 0.55
N THR A 298 -13.97 9.72 -0.64
CA THR A 298 -13.27 11.00 -0.84
C THR A 298 -13.99 12.12 -0.10
N ILE A 299 -15.31 12.25 -0.29
CA ILE A 299 -16.14 13.26 0.38
C ILE A 299 -16.00 13.17 1.90
N ARG A 300 -16.15 11.96 2.46
CA ARG A 300 -16.01 11.72 3.91
C ARG A 300 -14.62 12.14 4.39
N SER A 301 -13.57 11.70 3.70
CA SER A 301 -12.18 12.03 4.06
C SER A 301 -11.92 13.52 4.07
N LEU A 302 -12.38 14.26 3.06
CA LEU A 302 -12.22 15.72 2.99
C LEU A 302 -12.97 16.43 4.13
N ARG A 303 -14.19 15.99 4.43
CA ARG A 303 -14.99 16.53 5.53
C ARG A 303 -14.37 16.26 6.89
N GLU A 304 -13.83 15.06 7.11
CA GLU A 304 -13.15 14.71 8.35
C GLU A 304 -11.86 15.49 8.56
N MET A 305 -11.10 15.73 7.49
CA MET A 305 -9.95 16.63 7.56
C MET A 305 -10.38 18.05 7.94
N ALA A 306 -11.45 18.58 7.33
CA ALA A 306 -11.98 19.90 7.69
C ALA A 306 -12.44 19.96 9.16
N ARG A 307 -13.15 18.92 9.62
CA ARG A 307 -13.57 18.78 11.03
C ARG A 307 -12.40 18.69 12.00
N PHE A 308 -11.30 18.05 11.62
CA PHE A 308 -10.10 17.99 12.45
C PHE A 308 -9.52 19.39 12.68
N PHE A 309 -9.34 20.17 11.60
CA PHE A 309 -8.77 21.53 11.71
C PHE A 309 -9.75 22.57 12.28
N ASP A 310 -11.06 22.32 12.18
CA ASP A 310 -12.11 23.15 12.80
C ASP A 310 -12.07 24.62 12.35
N ASP A 311 -11.71 24.84 11.08
CA ASP A 311 -11.59 26.16 10.47
C ASP A 311 -12.80 26.43 9.55
N PRO A 312 -13.54 27.55 9.76
CA PRO A 312 -14.72 27.85 8.95
C PRO A 312 -14.43 28.07 7.46
N GLN A 313 -13.30 28.69 7.12
CA GLN A 313 -12.95 28.96 5.72
C GLN A 313 -12.55 27.68 5.01
N LEU A 314 -11.77 26.84 5.66
CA LEU A 314 -11.37 25.53 5.15
C LEU A 314 -12.61 24.65 4.96
N THR A 315 -13.53 24.65 5.91
CA THR A 315 -14.81 23.92 5.81
C THR A 315 -15.64 24.39 4.62
N ALA A 316 -15.76 25.71 4.42
CA ALA A 316 -16.47 26.28 3.27
C ALA A 316 -15.81 25.91 1.94
N ASN A 317 -14.47 25.95 1.87
CA ASN A 317 -13.72 25.55 0.69
C ASN A 317 -13.88 24.06 0.37
N THR A 318 -13.88 23.20 1.39
CA THR A 318 -14.12 21.76 1.27
C THR A 318 -15.46 21.49 0.59
N GLU A 319 -16.56 22.06 1.08
CA GLU A 319 -17.88 21.84 0.48
C GLU A 319 -17.98 22.43 -0.93
N LYS A 320 -17.37 23.58 -1.18
CA LYS A 320 -17.30 24.18 -2.52
C LYS A 320 -16.61 23.25 -3.52
N VAL A 321 -15.41 22.75 -3.17
CA VAL A 321 -14.64 21.85 -4.03
C VAL A 321 -15.40 20.54 -4.28
N ILE A 322 -16.02 19.97 -3.24
CA ILE A 322 -16.86 18.77 -3.38
C ILE A 322 -18.00 19.01 -4.38
N ALA A 323 -18.72 20.13 -4.26
CA ALA A 323 -19.83 20.46 -5.14
C ALA A 323 -19.38 20.65 -6.60
N GLU A 324 -18.26 21.34 -6.81
CA GLU A 324 -17.66 21.53 -8.14
C GLU A 324 -17.28 20.20 -8.79
N GLU A 325 -16.60 19.32 -8.07
CA GLU A 325 -16.16 18.01 -8.60
C GLU A 325 -17.36 17.09 -8.90
N LEU A 326 -18.33 17.01 -8.00
CA LEU A 326 -19.53 16.20 -8.19
C LEU A 326 -20.33 16.64 -9.42
N ALA A 327 -20.48 17.94 -9.63
CA ALA A 327 -21.20 18.48 -10.78
C ALA A 327 -20.59 18.04 -12.12
N VAL A 328 -19.27 17.86 -12.18
CA VAL A 328 -18.57 17.41 -13.39
C VAL A 328 -18.83 15.92 -13.65
N ILE A 329 -18.79 15.08 -12.62
CA ILE A 329 -18.80 13.62 -12.80
C ILE A 329 -20.20 12.99 -12.83
N GLN A 330 -21.23 13.66 -12.32
CA GLN A 330 -22.55 13.09 -12.09
C GLN A 330 -23.16 12.37 -13.31
N PRO A 331 -23.12 12.92 -14.55
CA PRO A 331 -23.69 12.24 -15.72
C PRO A 331 -22.96 10.94 -16.07
N GLN A 332 -21.63 10.93 -15.95
CA GLN A 332 -20.81 9.76 -16.26
C GLN A 332 -20.96 8.68 -15.18
N LEU A 333 -21.06 9.10 -13.91
CA LEU A 333 -21.29 8.20 -12.80
C LEU A 333 -22.59 7.41 -12.98
N GLU A 334 -23.68 8.10 -13.33
CA GLU A 334 -24.97 7.45 -13.53
C GLU A 334 -24.95 6.49 -14.72
N TYR A 335 -24.31 6.88 -15.83
CA TYR A 335 -24.11 6.00 -16.99
C TYR A 335 -23.42 4.68 -16.61
N TYR A 336 -22.31 4.72 -15.87
CA TYR A 336 -21.59 3.51 -15.50
C TYR A 336 -22.29 2.72 -14.39
N ARG A 337 -22.91 3.40 -13.43
CA ARG A 337 -23.70 2.73 -12.37
C ARG A 337 -24.80 1.87 -12.98
N GLN A 338 -25.52 2.34 -13.98
CA GLN A 338 -26.56 1.56 -14.66
C GLN A 338 -26.03 0.27 -15.30
N ARG A 339 -24.76 0.28 -15.74
CA ARG A 339 -24.12 -0.83 -16.45
C ARG A 339 -23.40 -1.82 -15.52
N LEU A 340 -23.07 -1.38 -14.31
CA LEU A 340 -22.30 -2.13 -13.32
C LEU A 340 -23.12 -2.56 -12.10
N LYS A 341 -24.33 -2.03 -11.92
CA LYS A 341 -25.20 -2.36 -10.79
C LYS A 341 -25.45 -3.87 -10.68
N GLY A 342 -25.29 -4.40 -9.48
CA GLY A 342 -25.52 -5.80 -9.14
C GLY A 342 -24.39 -6.75 -9.53
N LYS A 343 -23.30 -6.25 -10.14
CA LYS A 343 -22.14 -7.08 -10.52
C LYS A 343 -21.38 -7.54 -9.28
N LYS A 344 -21.09 -8.84 -9.20
CA LYS A 344 -20.38 -9.48 -8.10
C LYS A 344 -18.87 -9.42 -8.30
N VAL A 345 -18.15 -8.95 -7.29
CA VAL A 345 -16.72 -8.66 -7.35
C VAL A 345 -15.97 -9.45 -6.30
N MET A 346 -14.89 -10.09 -6.72
CA MET A 346 -13.84 -10.58 -5.82
C MET A 346 -12.69 -9.56 -5.81
N ILE A 347 -12.09 -9.28 -4.66
CA ILE A 347 -10.93 -8.38 -4.55
C ILE A 347 -9.80 -9.04 -3.76
N PHE A 348 -8.61 -9.16 -4.36
CA PHE A 348 -7.44 -9.70 -3.67
C PHE A 348 -6.19 -8.90 -4.03
N THR A 349 -5.61 -8.19 -3.07
CA THR A 349 -4.48 -7.28 -3.32
C THR A 349 -3.45 -7.37 -2.20
N GLY A 350 -2.50 -6.42 -2.13
CA GLY A 350 -1.37 -6.45 -1.20
C GLY A 350 -1.78 -6.40 0.27
N GLY A 351 -2.11 -5.21 0.77
CA GLY A 351 -2.45 -5.02 2.19
C GLY A 351 -3.24 -3.75 2.50
N SER A 352 -3.97 -3.21 1.52
CA SER A 352 -4.78 -1.99 1.74
C SER A 352 -5.90 -1.84 0.71
N ARG A 353 -5.60 -2.01 -0.59
CA ARG A 353 -6.54 -1.74 -1.68
C ARG A 353 -7.79 -2.63 -1.66
N SER A 354 -7.70 -3.84 -1.11
CA SER A 354 -8.87 -4.72 -0.97
C SER A 354 -9.95 -4.16 -0.06
N HIS A 355 -9.61 -3.24 0.85
CA HIS A 355 -10.58 -2.46 1.60
C HIS A 355 -11.00 -1.22 0.83
N HIS A 356 -10.05 -0.37 0.44
CA HIS A 356 -10.37 0.95 -0.15
C HIS A 356 -11.26 0.88 -1.39
N TYR A 357 -11.06 -0.13 -2.25
CA TYR A 357 -11.86 -0.28 -3.47
C TYR A 357 -13.27 -0.83 -3.23
N GLN A 358 -13.62 -1.27 -2.03
CA GLN A 358 -14.98 -1.71 -1.73
C GLN A 358 -15.98 -0.56 -1.81
N GLU A 359 -15.61 0.60 -1.28
CA GLU A 359 -16.44 1.80 -1.33
C GLU A 359 -16.65 2.27 -2.78
N LEU A 360 -15.58 2.30 -3.58
CA LEU A 360 -15.70 2.64 -5.00
C LEU A 360 -16.54 1.62 -5.79
N CYS A 361 -16.45 0.33 -5.47
CA CYS A 361 -17.37 -0.68 -6.03
C CYS A 361 -18.83 -0.39 -5.63
N ALA A 362 -19.06 -0.02 -4.37
CA ALA A 362 -20.38 0.32 -3.86
C ALA A 362 -20.98 1.58 -4.53
N ASP A 363 -20.17 2.61 -4.80
CA ASP A 363 -20.59 3.83 -5.53
C ASP A 363 -21.18 3.51 -6.91
N LEU A 364 -20.68 2.44 -7.54
CA LEU A 364 -21.11 1.91 -8.84
C LEU A 364 -22.22 0.85 -8.74
N GLY A 365 -22.69 0.55 -7.53
CA GLY A 365 -23.72 -0.46 -7.26
C GLY A 365 -23.22 -1.90 -7.42
N MET A 366 -21.91 -2.12 -7.45
CA MET A 366 -21.31 -3.46 -7.48
C MET A 366 -21.27 -4.05 -6.06
N GLU A 367 -21.20 -5.37 -5.97
CA GLU A 367 -21.19 -6.10 -4.71
C GLU A 367 -19.88 -6.87 -4.51
N VAL A 368 -19.10 -6.48 -3.51
CA VAL A 368 -17.90 -7.21 -3.13
C VAL A 368 -18.29 -8.43 -2.30
N ILE A 369 -18.10 -9.61 -2.88
CA ILE A 369 -18.47 -10.91 -2.27
C ILE A 369 -17.27 -11.65 -1.66
N MET A 370 -16.05 -11.27 -2.04
CA MET A 370 -14.83 -11.74 -1.39
C MET A 370 -13.80 -10.62 -1.36
N ALA A 371 -13.13 -10.46 -0.23
CA ALA A 371 -11.95 -9.60 -0.11
C ALA A 371 -10.81 -10.32 0.62
N GLY A 372 -9.57 -10.01 0.27
CA GLY A 372 -8.42 -10.61 0.93
C GLY A 372 -7.13 -9.85 0.72
N TYR A 373 -6.14 -10.11 1.56
CA TYR A 373 -4.82 -9.52 1.44
C TYR A 373 -3.75 -10.59 1.26
N GLN A 374 -2.70 -10.23 0.52
CA GLN A 374 -1.49 -11.02 0.42
C GLN A 374 -0.74 -11.00 1.76
N PHE A 375 -0.59 -9.83 2.38
CA PHE A 375 0.38 -9.65 3.48
C PHE A 375 -0.06 -8.66 4.56
N ALA A 376 -1.35 -8.32 4.61
CA ALA A 376 -1.83 -7.48 5.70
C ALA A 376 -1.74 -8.23 7.03
N HIS A 377 -1.73 -7.47 8.12
CA HIS A 377 -1.75 -8.06 9.45
C HIS A 377 -3.19 -8.09 9.97
N ARG A 378 -3.41 -8.71 11.13
CA ARG A 378 -4.74 -8.79 11.74
C ARG A 378 -5.38 -7.40 11.94
N ASP A 379 -4.60 -6.37 12.25
CA ASP A 379 -5.09 -5.00 12.46
C ASP A 379 -5.66 -4.39 11.18
N ASP A 380 -5.28 -4.88 10.01
CA ASP A 380 -5.85 -4.44 8.74
C ASP A 380 -7.18 -5.14 8.40
N TYR A 381 -7.43 -6.31 8.98
CA TYR A 381 -8.67 -7.05 8.87
C TYR A 381 -9.67 -6.64 9.95
N GLU A 382 -9.24 -6.68 11.22
CA GLU A 382 -10.07 -6.61 12.43
C GLU A 382 -10.00 -5.25 13.14
N GLY A 383 -9.12 -4.36 12.66
CA GLY A 383 -8.89 -3.02 13.20
C GLY A 383 -7.80 -2.95 14.25
N ARG A 384 -7.28 -1.73 14.50
CA ARG A 384 -6.15 -1.50 15.41
C ARG A 384 -6.43 -1.90 16.86
N LYS A 385 -7.71 -2.02 17.25
CA LYS A 385 -8.13 -2.48 18.58
C LYS A 385 -7.53 -3.84 18.97
N ILE A 386 -7.23 -4.71 17.99
CA ILE A 386 -6.67 -6.03 18.28
C ILE A 386 -5.14 -6.04 18.43
N ILE A 387 -4.44 -4.91 18.20
CA ILE A 387 -2.97 -4.84 18.29
C ILE A 387 -2.42 -5.41 19.61
N PRO A 388 -3.01 -5.11 20.79
CA PRO A 388 -2.54 -5.68 22.06
C PRO A 388 -2.63 -7.21 22.13
N GLU A 389 -3.47 -7.83 21.30
CA GLU A 389 -3.66 -9.29 21.24
C GLU A 389 -2.77 -9.98 20.19
N ILE A 390 -2.12 -9.20 19.30
CA ILE A 390 -1.23 -9.76 18.28
C ILE A 390 0.03 -10.30 18.94
N LYS A 391 0.26 -11.60 18.77
CA LYS A 391 1.51 -12.24 19.18
C LYS A 391 2.59 -11.96 18.13
N PRO A 392 3.78 -11.44 18.51
CA PRO A 392 4.85 -11.20 17.55
C PRO A 392 5.29 -12.49 16.86
N HIS A 393 5.32 -12.48 15.53
CA HIS A 393 5.84 -13.63 14.77
C HIS A 393 7.36 -13.76 14.97
N PRO A 394 7.93 -14.97 15.15
CA PRO A 394 9.36 -15.16 15.37
C PRO A 394 10.27 -14.50 14.31
N TYR A 395 9.87 -14.55 13.03
CA TYR A 395 10.61 -13.91 11.93
C TYR A 395 10.61 -12.37 11.97
N HIS A 396 9.77 -11.74 12.79
CA HIS A 396 9.77 -10.28 12.97
C HIS A 396 10.76 -9.83 14.05
N LYS A 397 11.26 -10.75 14.89
CA LYS A 397 12.30 -10.46 15.89
C LYS A 397 13.65 -10.06 15.30
N THR A 398 13.84 -10.26 13.99
CA THR A 398 15.06 -9.87 13.26
C THR A 398 14.96 -8.46 12.67
N ILE A 399 13.85 -7.76 12.92
CA ILE A 399 13.59 -6.38 12.52
C ILE A 399 13.62 -5.54 13.79
N ASP A 400 14.37 -4.45 13.79
CA ASP A 400 14.44 -3.55 14.93
C ASP A 400 13.09 -2.84 15.13
N ASP A 401 12.54 -2.91 16.34
CA ASP A 401 11.38 -2.13 16.75
C ASP A 401 11.86 -0.85 17.45
N TYR A 402 11.46 0.31 16.92
CA TYR A 402 11.78 1.59 17.53
C TYR A 402 10.59 2.14 18.30
N THR A 403 10.84 2.59 19.53
CA THR A 403 9.89 3.38 20.32
C THR A 403 10.57 4.70 20.67
N PHE A 404 9.88 5.80 20.43
CA PHE A 404 10.39 7.13 20.72
C PHE A 404 9.68 7.77 21.91
N LYS A 405 10.37 8.71 22.54
CA LYS A 405 9.75 9.77 23.32
C LYS A 405 9.73 11.03 22.47
N LEU A 406 8.90 11.99 22.85
CA LEU A 406 8.87 13.30 22.23
C LEU A 406 10.29 13.89 22.18
N GLN A 407 10.69 14.34 20.99
CA GLN A 407 12.03 14.88 20.75
C GLN A 407 12.25 16.12 21.63
N PRO A 408 13.36 16.17 22.40
CA PRO A 408 13.64 17.33 23.25
C PRO A 408 13.64 18.64 22.45
N GLY A 409 12.92 19.65 22.96
CA GLY A 409 12.78 20.96 22.33
C GLY A 409 11.76 21.01 21.17
N HIS A 410 11.22 19.88 20.73
CA HIS A 410 10.15 19.87 19.73
C HIS A 410 8.79 20.11 20.41
N LYS A 411 8.01 21.06 19.89
CA LYS A 411 6.65 21.34 20.37
C LYS A 411 5.65 20.62 19.46
N PRO A 412 4.80 19.73 20.00
CA PRO A 412 3.72 19.11 19.23
C PRO A 412 2.83 20.17 18.55
N PRO A 413 2.27 19.88 17.37
CA PRO A 413 1.42 20.82 16.65
C PRO A 413 0.15 21.21 17.41
N PHE A 414 -0.34 20.31 18.27
CA PHE A 414 -1.53 20.50 19.09
C PHE A 414 -1.27 20.05 20.54
N ASP A 415 -1.98 20.62 21.50
CA ASP A 415 -1.95 20.15 22.88
C ASP A 415 -2.79 18.88 23.08
N GLU A 416 -2.59 18.23 24.22
CA GLU A 416 -3.27 16.97 24.57
C GLU A 416 -4.79 17.14 24.67
N GLN A 417 -5.29 18.29 25.16
CA GLN A 417 -6.73 18.53 25.31
C GLN A 417 -7.42 18.63 23.96
N PHE A 418 -6.80 19.31 22.99
CA PHE A 418 -7.27 19.38 21.63
C PHE A 418 -7.35 17.99 21.01
N ILE A 419 -6.30 17.19 21.15
CA ILE A 419 -6.22 15.84 20.58
C ILE A 419 -7.28 14.92 21.20
N GLU A 420 -7.45 14.92 22.52
CA GLU A 420 -8.46 14.10 23.17
C GLU A 420 -9.88 14.49 22.74
N ARG A 421 -10.19 15.79 22.64
CA ARG A 421 -11.47 16.25 22.09
C ARG A 421 -11.68 15.74 20.67
N LYS A 422 -10.69 15.86 19.79
CA LYS A 422 -10.80 15.41 18.40
C LYS A 422 -10.91 13.88 18.28
N LYS A 423 -10.33 13.09 19.19
CA LYS A 423 -10.56 11.64 19.24
C LYS A 423 -12.02 11.30 19.54
N HIS A 424 -12.69 12.07 20.40
CA HIS A 424 -14.12 11.88 20.65
C HIS A 424 -14.99 12.29 19.45
N GLU A 425 -14.58 13.31 18.70
CA GLU A 425 -15.31 13.78 17.50
C GLU A 425 -15.11 12.88 16.27
N LEU A 426 -13.96 12.17 16.20
CA LEU A 426 -13.51 11.34 15.08
C LEU A 426 -12.98 9.96 15.57
N PRO A 427 -13.79 9.17 16.31
CA PRO A 427 -13.32 7.98 17.03
C PRO A 427 -12.80 6.86 16.12
N ASP A 428 -13.32 6.79 14.90
CA ASP A 428 -13.03 5.67 13.98
C ASP A 428 -11.78 5.92 13.12
N HIS A 429 -11.37 7.19 12.99
CA HIS A 429 -10.35 7.60 12.01
C HIS A 429 -9.17 8.37 12.60
N LEU A 430 -9.34 9.15 13.68
CA LEU A 430 -8.20 9.87 14.27
C LEU A 430 -7.37 8.92 15.13
N MET A 431 -6.14 8.66 14.69
CA MET A 431 -5.22 7.69 15.30
C MET A 431 -5.82 6.28 15.45
N ASN A 432 -6.80 5.97 14.61
CA ASN A 432 -7.52 4.71 14.60
C ASN A 432 -7.74 4.22 13.15
N TYR A 433 -8.00 2.93 13.02
CA TYR A 433 -8.40 2.28 11.78
C TYR A 433 -9.18 1.02 12.14
N GLU A 434 -10.41 0.93 11.67
CA GLU A 434 -11.36 -0.12 12.04
C GLU A 434 -11.12 -1.47 11.35
N GLY A 435 -10.27 -1.49 10.32
CA GLY A 435 -9.99 -2.70 9.54
C GLY A 435 -11.02 -2.91 8.41
N MET A 436 -10.76 -3.92 7.58
CA MET A 436 -11.58 -4.23 6.41
C MET A 436 -12.89 -4.94 6.74
N MET A 437 -12.89 -5.84 7.74
CA MET A 437 -14.00 -6.76 7.97
C MET A 437 -15.29 -6.07 8.39
N VAL A 438 -15.19 -4.93 9.09
CA VAL A 438 -16.37 -4.16 9.52
C VAL A 438 -17.17 -3.57 8.35
N HIS A 439 -16.55 -3.42 7.17
CA HIS A 439 -17.18 -2.87 5.97
C HIS A 439 -17.62 -3.94 4.97
N MET A 440 -17.34 -5.22 5.26
CA MET A 440 -17.77 -6.35 4.44
C MET A 440 -19.22 -6.72 4.74
N LYS A 441 -19.97 -7.11 3.70
CA LYS A 441 -21.36 -7.57 3.85
C LYS A 441 -21.46 -8.94 4.54
N GLU A 442 -22.59 -9.19 5.23
CA GLU A 442 -22.91 -10.52 5.75
C GLU A 442 -22.81 -11.58 4.66
N GLY A 443 -22.13 -12.68 4.98
CA GLY A 443 -21.93 -13.82 4.09
C GLY A 443 -20.74 -13.65 3.14
N ALA A 444 -20.11 -12.49 3.04
CA ALA A 444 -18.94 -12.33 2.18
C ALA A 444 -17.73 -13.13 2.72
N PHE A 445 -16.85 -13.56 1.81
CA PHE A 445 -15.62 -14.27 2.15
C PHE A 445 -14.49 -13.29 2.48
N VAL A 446 -13.74 -13.56 3.54
CA VAL A 446 -12.47 -12.89 3.85
C VAL A 446 -11.37 -13.93 3.90
N ILE A 447 -10.37 -13.80 3.03
CA ILE A 447 -9.32 -14.83 2.87
C ILE A 447 -7.94 -14.18 2.84
N ASP A 448 -7.10 -14.56 3.81
CA ASP A 448 -5.70 -14.16 3.88
C ASP A 448 -4.79 -15.10 3.07
N ASP A 449 -3.81 -14.52 2.37
CA ASP A 449 -2.87 -15.22 1.50
C ASP A 449 -3.57 -16.18 0.52
N LEU A 450 -4.61 -15.67 -0.17
CA LEU A 450 -5.35 -16.40 -1.19
C LEU A 450 -4.38 -16.93 -2.26
N ASN A 451 -4.42 -18.24 -2.44
CA ASN A 451 -3.55 -18.92 -3.40
C ASN A 451 -4.28 -19.35 -4.67
N HIS A 452 -3.53 -19.91 -5.61
CA HIS A 452 -4.03 -20.27 -6.94
C HIS A 452 -5.18 -21.29 -6.89
N TYR A 453 -5.06 -22.37 -6.09
CA TYR A 453 -6.12 -23.38 -5.97
C TYR A 453 -7.41 -22.79 -5.41
N GLU A 454 -7.30 -22.02 -4.31
CA GLU A 454 -8.46 -21.37 -3.68
C GLU A 454 -9.13 -20.38 -4.63
N THR A 455 -8.33 -19.63 -5.41
CA THR A 455 -8.82 -18.71 -6.43
C THR A 455 -9.65 -19.44 -7.48
N GLU A 456 -9.12 -20.52 -8.07
CA GLU A 456 -9.86 -21.28 -9.09
C GLU A 456 -11.13 -21.91 -8.52
N PHE A 457 -11.05 -22.49 -7.32
CA PHE A 457 -12.18 -23.13 -6.66
C PHE A 457 -13.32 -22.13 -6.44
N LEU A 458 -13.02 -20.97 -5.85
CA LEU A 458 -14.02 -19.94 -5.60
C LEU A 458 -14.62 -19.41 -6.90
N ILE A 459 -13.81 -19.14 -7.93
CA ILE A 459 -14.33 -18.70 -9.23
C ILE A 459 -15.34 -19.71 -9.80
N LYS A 460 -15.06 -21.01 -9.72
CA LYS A 460 -15.97 -22.07 -10.20
C LYS A 460 -17.28 -22.13 -9.41
N GLU A 461 -17.20 -22.01 -8.09
CA GLU A 461 -18.34 -22.16 -7.18
C GLU A 461 -19.24 -20.92 -7.09
N ILE A 462 -18.65 -19.72 -7.06
CA ILE A 462 -19.40 -18.46 -6.80
C ILE A 462 -19.60 -17.62 -8.06
N LYS A 463 -18.83 -17.88 -9.14
CA LYS A 463 -18.96 -17.25 -10.47
C LYS A 463 -19.09 -15.72 -10.39
N PRO A 464 -18.06 -15.01 -9.91
CA PRO A 464 -18.09 -13.54 -9.87
C PRO A 464 -18.19 -12.96 -11.29
N ASP A 465 -18.70 -11.73 -11.40
CA ASP A 465 -18.67 -10.99 -12.67
C ASP A 465 -17.30 -10.35 -12.95
N LEU A 466 -16.49 -10.15 -11.91
CA LEU A 466 -15.19 -9.50 -12.00
C LEU A 466 -14.26 -9.96 -10.87
N PHE A 467 -12.99 -10.20 -11.20
CA PHE A 467 -11.94 -10.38 -10.20
C PHE A 467 -10.89 -9.26 -10.26
N LEU A 468 -10.81 -8.49 -9.18
CA LEU A 468 -9.85 -7.42 -8.99
C LEU A 468 -8.62 -7.93 -8.23
N SER A 469 -7.52 -8.17 -8.94
CA SER A 469 -6.28 -8.71 -8.34
C SER A 469 -4.99 -8.10 -8.93
N GLY A 470 -3.91 -8.86 -9.04
CA GLY A 470 -2.64 -8.51 -9.67
C GLY A 470 -2.37 -9.28 -10.96
N ILE A 471 -1.20 -9.04 -11.55
CA ILE A 471 -0.80 -9.61 -12.84
C ILE A 471 -0.80 -11.15 -12.86
N LYS A 472 -0.50 -11.80 -11.72
CA LYS A 472 -0.35 -13.25 -11.61
C LYS A 472 -1.69 -13.98 -11.72
N ASP A 473 -2.77 -13.38 -11.19
CA ASP A 473 -4.11 -13.97 -11.27
C ASP A 473 -4.86 -13.56 -12.55
N ARG A 474 -4.53 -12.40 -13.13
CA ARG A 474 -5.25 -11.80 -14.27
C ARG A 474 -5.55 -12.81 -15.37
N TYR A 475 -4.51 -13.47 -15.89
CA TYR A 475 -4.67 -14.33 -17.07
C TYR A 475 -5.29 -15.68 -16.74
N VAL A 476 -5.10 -16.20 -15.52
CA VAL A 476 -5.79 -17.41 -15.05
C VAL A 476 -7.29 -17.17 -15.07
N THR A 477 -7.74 -16.08 -14.45
CA THR A 477 -9.17 -15.77 -14.35
C THR A 477 -9.80 -15.45 -15.70
N GLN A 478 -9.09 -14.72 -16.57
CA GLN A 478 -9.55 -14.46 -17.93
C GLN A 478 -9.67 -15.75 -18.77
N LYS A 479 -8.76 -16.72 -18.58
CA LYS A 479 -8.85 -18.05 -19.22
C LYS A 479 -10.03 -18.88 -18.72
N MET A 480 -10.49 -18.62 -17.49
CA MET A 480 -11.73 -19.20 -16.93
C MET A 480 -13.00 -18.49 -17.42
N GLY A 481 -12.88 -17.49 -18.30
CA GLY A 481 -14.02 -16.74 -18.84
C GLY A 481 -14.53 -15.62 -17.92
N ILE A 482 -13.80 -15.29 -16.86
CA ILE A 482 -14.17 -14.22 -15.93
C ILE A 482 -13.28 -12.99 -16.19
N PRO A 483 -13.86 -11.79 -16.37
CA PRO A 483 -13.10 -10.56 -16.46
C PRO A 483 -12.19 -10.36 -15.24
N SER A 484 -10.97 -9.91 -15.47
CA SER A 484 -10.06 -9.51 -14.39
C SER A 484 -9.37 -8.20 -14.71
N ARG A 485 -9.27 -7.33 -13.69
CA ARG A 485 -8.56 -6.05 -13.74
C ARG A 485 -7.54 -5.95 -12.61
N GLN A 486 -6.39 -5.36 -12.91
CA GLN A 486 -5.31 -5.21 -11.95
C GLN A 486 -5.50 -3.99 -11.06
N LEU A 487 -5.56 -4.18 -9.75
CA LEU A 487 -5.57 -3.07 -8.78
C LEU A 487 -4.16 -2.66 -8.32
N HIS A 488 -3.10 -3.33 -8.77
CA HIS A 488 -1.72 -2.93 -8.47
C HIS A 488 -1.17 -1.96 -9.52
N SER A 489 -1.32 -2.31 -10.79
CA SER A 489 -0.80 -1.58 -11.95
C SER A 489 -1.89 -0.77 -12.67
N TYR A 490 -3.15 -0.88 -12.25
CA TYR A 490 -4.32 -0.32 -12.92
C TYR A 490 -4.46 -0.76 -14.38
N ASP A 491 -3.89 -1.92 -14.75
CA ASP A 491 -3.75 -2.37 -16.13
C ASP A 491 -3.21 -1.28 -17.06
N TYR A 492 -2.21 -0.55 -16.56
CA TYR A 492 -1.57 0.56 -17.25
C TYR A 492 -2.48 1.78 -17.50
N SER A 493 -3.65 1.81 -16.87
CA SER A 493 -4.60 2.95 -16.82
C SER A 493 -4.33 3.83 -15.59
N GLY A 494 -5.38 4.37 -14.96
CA GLY A 494 -5.31 5.29 -13.84
C GLY A 494 -5.19 6.75 -14.30
N PRO A 495 -5.22 7.70 -13.36
CA PRO A 495 -5.38 7.52 -11.92
C PRO A 495 -6.76 6.96 -11.54
N TYR A 496 -6.88 6.29 -10.39
CA TYR A 496 -8.14 5.75 -9.86
C TYR A 496 -8.60 6.44 -8.57
N THR A 497 -7.81 7.39 -8.06
CA THR A 497 -8.14 8.18 -6.87
C THR A 497 -8.95 9.44 -7.20
N GLY A 498 -9.71 9.94 -6.23
CA GLY A 498 -10.55 11.12 -6.34
C GLY A 498 -11.77 10.94 -7.24
N PHE A 499 -12.48 12.05 -7.48
CA PHE A 499 -13.74 12.07 -8.24
C PHE A 499 -13.57 11.60 -9.69
N GLN A 500 -12.60 12.17 -10.41
CA GLN A 500 -12.33 11.76 -11.79
C GLN A 500 -11.74 10.34 -11.89
N GLY A 501 -10.92 9.94 -10.92
CA GLY A 501 -10.39 8.59 -10.85
C GLY A 501 -11.49 7.53 -10.67
N ALA A 502 -12.56 7.86 -9.94
CA ALA A 502 -13.74 7.00 -9.83
C ALA A 502 -14.42 6.77 -11.20
N ILE A 503 -14.51 7.80 -12.05
CA ILE A 503 -15.05 7.67 -13.41
C ILE A 503 -14.12 6.86 -14.31
N GLN A 504 -12.80 7.07 -14.21
CA GLN A 504 -11.81 6.29 -14.96
C GLN A 504 -11.86 4.81 -14.56
N PHE A 505 -11.96 4.52 -13.26
CA PHE A 505 -12.19 3.17 -12.76
C PHE A 505 -13.49 2.57 -13.31
N ALA A 506 -14.61 3.30 -13.25
CA ALA A 506 -15.91 2.84 -13.73
C ALA A 506 -15.90 2.50 -15.23
N ARG A 507 -15.27 3.35 -16.04
CA ARG A 507 -15.02 3.10 -17.46
C ARG A 507 -14.24 1.81 -17.69
N ASP A 508 -13.18 1.60 -16.93
CA ASP A 508 -12.32 0.44 -17.09
C ASP A 508 -12.98 -0.86 -16.63
N MET A 509 -13.84 -0.81 -15.60
CA MET A 509 -14.64 -1.95 -15.16
C MET A 509 -15.72 -2.29 -16.18
N ASP A 510 -16.41 -1.28 -16.72
CA ASP A 510 -17.42 -1.46 -17.77
C ASP A 510 -16.81 -2.08 -19.03
N MET A 511 -15.67 -1.55 -19.48
CA MET A 511 -14.94 -2.09 -20.64
C MET A 511 -14.51 -3.55 -20.41
N ALA A 512 -14.15 -3.92 -19.18
CA ALA A 512 -13.76 -5.28 -18.85
C ALA A 512 -14.95 -6.23 -18.82
N ILE A 513 -16.03 -5.87 -18.12
CA ILE A 513 -17.20 -6.72 -17.90
C ILE A 513 -18.04 -6.86 -19.17
N ASN A 514 -18.30 -5.74 -19.85
CA ASN A 514 -19.21 -5.70 -21.00
C ASN A 514 -18.51 -5.88 -22.35
N ASN A 515 -17.28 -6.42 -22.34
CA ASN A 515 -16.55 -6.70 -23.57
C ASN A 515 -17.26 -7.80 -24.40
N PRO A 516 -17.51 -7.60 -25.70
CA PRO A 516 -18.22 -8.59 -26.52
C PRO A 516 -17.45 -9.92 -26.69
N LEU A 517 -16.13 -9.93 -26.49
CA LEU A 517 -15.30 -11.13 -26.63
C LEU A 517 -15.69 -12.24 -25.66
N TRP A 518 -16.27 -11.93 -24.50
CA TRP A 518 -16.74 -12.95 -23.54
C TRP A 518 -17.81 -13.87 -24.13
N LYS A 519 -18.61 -13.36 -25.07
CA LYS A 519 -19.64 -14.14 -25.78
C LYS A 519 -19.08 -14.97 -26.95
N GLN A 520 -17.79 -14.83 -27.24
CA GLN A 520 -17.11 -15.46 -28.38
C GLN A 520 -16.05 -16.49 -27.94
N ILE A 521 -16.00 -16.84 -26.65
CA ILE A 521 -15.05 -17.84 -26.12
C ILE A 521 -15.34 -19.23 -26.72
N THR A 522 -16.61 -19.65 -26.71
CA THR A 522 -17.00 -20.95 -27.26
C THR A 522 -17.08 -20.84 -28.79
N PRO A 523 -16.28 -21.60 -29.55
CA PRO A 523 -16.35 -21.56 -31.00
C PRO A 523 -17.69 -22.15 -31.48
N PRO A 524 -18.21 -21.71 -32.65
CA PRO A 524 -19.54 -22.09 -33.11
C PRO A 524 -19.72 -23.60 -33.30
N TRP A 525 -18.64 -24.35 -33.57
CA TRP A 525 -18.71 -25.81 -33.73
C TRP A 525 -18.74 -26.59 -32.41
N ALA A 526 -18.48 -25.96 -31.27
CA ALA A 526 -18.56 -26.59 -29.94
C ALA A 526 -19.89 -26.30 -29.23
N SER A 527 -20.72 -25.41 -29.79
CA SER A 527 -22.06 -25.07 -29.30
C SER A 527 -23.18 -25.89 -29.94
N MET A 528 -22.83 -26.82 -30.85
CA MET A 528 -23.77 -27.70 -31.57
C MET A 528 -24.13 -28.96 -30.79
#